data_AF-A0A7T1HRJ6-F1
#
_entry.id   AF-A0A7T1HRJ6-F1
#
_cell.length_a   1.000
_cell.length_b   1.000
_cell.length_c   1.000
_cell.angle_alpha   90.00
_cell.angle_beta   90.00
_cell.angle_gamma   90.00
#
_symmetry.space_group_name_H-M   'P 1'
#
loop_
_entity.id
_entity.type
_entity.pdbx_description
1 polymer ?
#
loop_
_entity_poly.entity_id
_entity_poly.type
_entity_poly.pdbx_seq_one_letter_code
_entity_poly.pdbx_strand_id
1 'polypeptide(L)'
;MTIPARYSTGYLSDIAVRPPHSAMDFSAWFEAYLDDGWSVFDPRSNPPRIGRILIARGRDAADGAFPTTFGSSTLESFQVWAT
;
A
#
# COMPACT_ATOMS: atom_id res chain seq x y z
N MET A 1 3.76 -20.62 11.88
CA MET A 1 3.77 -19.29 12.54
C MET A 1 2.34 -18.83 12.72
N THR A 2 2.00 -18.23 13.87
CA THR A 2 0.64 -17.78 14.24
C THR A 2 0.65 -16.31 14.64
N ILE A 3 1.17 -15.44 13.78
CA ILE A 3 1.23 -13.98 13.99
C ILE A 3 0.06 -13.35 13.21
N PRO A 4 -0.84 -12.57 13.84
CA PRO A 4 -1.88 -11.86 13.11
C PRO A 4 -1.26 -10.88 12.12
N ALA A 5 -1.77 -10.88 10.89
CA ALA A 5 -1.33 -9.99 9.84
C ALA A 5 -2.54 -9.42 9.09
N ARG A 6 -2.39 -8.24 8.51
CA ARG A 6 -3.41 -7.61 7.68
C ARG A 6 -2.80 -6.92 6.47
N TYR A 7 -3.54 -6.94 5.37
CA TYR A 7 -3.27 -6.16 4.17
C TYR A 7 -3.46 -4.67 4.46
N SER A 8 -2.60 -3.84 3.87
CA SER A 8 -2.70 -2.39 3.87
C SER A 8 -2.40 -1.87 2.47
N THR A 9 -3.17 -0.88 2.01
CA THR A 9 -2.94 -0.22 0.73
C THR A 9 -3.07 1.28 0.88
N GLY A 10 -2.33 2.02 0.06
CA GLY A 10 -2.29 3.48 0.13
C GLY A 10 -1.30 4.12 -0.81
N TYR A 11 -1.06 5.41 -0.62
CA TYR A 11 0.02 6.11 -1.30
C TYR A 11 1.36 5.82 -0.62
N LEU A 12 2.43 5.82 -1.41
CA LEU A 12 3.80 5.82 -0.94
C LEU A 12 4.55 7.00 -1.55
N SER A 13 4.51 8.15 -0.86
CA SER A 13 5.23 9.35 -1.28
C SER A 13 6.75 9.12 -1.25
N ASP A 14 7.44 9.84 -2.13
CA ASP A 14 8.89 9.91 -2.19
C ASP A 14 9.49 10.97 -1.26
N ILE A 15 8.71 11.48 -0.30
CA ILE A 15 9.24 12.35 0.76
C ILE A 15 10.42 11.69 1.47
N ALA A 16 11.50 12.47 1.62
CA ALA A 16 12.78 12.03 2.17
C ALA A 16 13.44 10.84 1.42
N VAL A 17 13.06 10.59 0.16
CA VAL A 17 13.72 9.64 -0.74
C VAL A 17 14.63 10.41 -1.69
N ARG A 18 15.83 9.88 -1.96
CA ARG A 18 16.75 10.48 -2.93
C ARG A 18 16.26 10.19 -4.37
N PRO A 19 16.25 11.17 -5.28
CA PRO A 19 16.01 10.94 -6.71
C PRO A 19 17.00 9.92 -7.33
N PRO A 20 16.64 9.27 -8.46
CA PRO A 20 15.42 9.46 -9.23
C PRO A 20 14.21 8.73 -8.63
N HIS A 21 13.03 9.33 -8.78
CA HIS A 21 11.76 8.73 -8.38
C HIS A 21 11.19 7.91 -9.54
N SER A 22 10.58 6.76 -9.23
CA SER A 22 9.80 6.01 -10.21
C SER A 22 8.47 6.72 -10.50
N ALA A 23 7.78 6.31 -11.57
CA ALA A 23 6.37 6.69 -11.73
C ALA A 23 5.58 6.27 -10.47
N MET A 24 4.72 7.17 -10.00
CA MET A 24 3.94 6.96 -8.78
C MET A 24 2.81 5.95 -9.03
N ASP A 25 2.56 5.11 -8.05
CA ASP A 25 1.48 4.13 -8.04
C ASP A 25 0.94 4.00 -6.60
N PHE A 26 -0.23 3.40 -6.44
CA PHE A 26 -0.61 2.89 -5.14
C PHE A 26 0.33 1.76 -4.72
N SER A 27 0.61 1.71 -3.44
CA SER A 27 1.48 0.70 -2.84
C SER A 27 0.68 -0.15 -1.87
N ALA A 28 1.00 -1.44 -1.86
CA ALA A 28 0.52 -2.37 -0.86
C ALA A 28 1.67 -2.80 0.05
N TRP A 29 1.37 -2.93 1.33
CA TRP A 29 2.24 -3.52 2.34
C TRP A 29 1.40 -4.37 3.29
N PHE A 30 2.03 -5.02 4.25
CA PHE A 30 1.29 -5.69 5.32
C PHE A 30 1.71 -5.15 6.67
N GLU A 31 0.83 -5.32 7.64
CA GLU A 31 1.14 -5.05 9.03
C GLU A 31 1.02 -6.35 9.82
N ALA A 32 1.97 -6.63 10.69
CA ALA A 32 1.91 -7.76 11.61
C ALA A 32 1.72 -7.24 13.03
N TYR A 33 0.91 -7.95 13.82
CA TYR A 33 0.67 -7.60 15.20
C TYR A 33 1.79 -8.16 16.09
N LEU A 34 2.66 -7.27 16.57
CA LEU A 34 3.86 -7.56 17.36
C LEU A 34 3.90 -6.62 18.57
N ASP A 35 4.29 -7.12 19.73
CA ASP A 35 4.46 -6.32 20.96
C ASP A 35 3.27 -5.41 21.28
N ASP A 36 2.06 -5.96 21.22
CA ASP A 36 0.78 -5.27 21.48
C ASP A 36 0.43 -4.16 20.46
N GLY A 37 1.11 -4.12 19.31
CA GLY A 37 0.91 -3.11 18.26
C GLY A 37 1.00 -3.64 16.82
N TRP A 38 0.60 -2.81 15.86
CA TRP A 38 0.74 -3.12 14.43
C TRP A 38 2.05 -2.55 13.89
N SER A 39 2.94 -3.44 13.43
CA SER A 39 4.22 -3.11 12.82
C SER A 39 4.14 -3.22 11.30
N VAL A 40 4.66 -2.22 10.58
CA VAL A 40 4.63 -2.15 9.11
C VAL A 40 5.78 -2.96 8.49
N PHE A 41 5.44 -3.78 7.49
CA PHE A 41 6.40 -4.55 6.71
C PHE A 41 6.13 -4.40 5.22
N ASP A 42 7.16 -4.04 4.47
CA ASP A 42 7.10 -3.84 3.03
C ASP A 42 8.31 -4.51 2.38
N PRO A 43 8.16 -5.76 1.89
CA PRO A 43 9.27 -6.49 1.29
C PRO A 43 9.69 -5.91 -0.08
N ARG A 44 8.86 -5.07 -0.72
CA ARG A 44 9.20 -4.37 -1.96
C ARG A 44 10.07 -3.15 -1.68
N SER A 45 9.77 -2.42 -0.60
CA SER A 45 10.49 -1.23 -0.17
C SER A 45 11.10 -1.45 1.22
N ASN A 46 12.15 -2.28 1.27
CA ASN A 46 12.83 -2.64 2.51
C ASN A 46 13.41 -1.43 3.30
N PRO A 47 13.90 -0.35 2.66
CA PRO A 47 14.27 0.86 3.40
C PRO A 47 13.04 1.50 4.07
N PRO A 48 13.15 2.00 5.32
CA PRO A 48 12.05 2.70 5.98
C PRO A 48 11.54 3.87 5.12
N ARG A 49 10.22 3.94 4.95
CA ARG A 49 9.53 5.02 4.22
C ARG A 49 8.55 5.72 5.15
N ILE A 50 8.73 7.03 5.32
CA ILE A 50 7.84 7.87 6.12
C ILE A 50 6.64 8.40 5.32
N GLY A 51 6.69 8.33 3.98
CA GLY A 51 5.66 8.83 3.08
C GLY A 51 4.43 7.94 2.91
N ARG A 52 4.12 7.04 3.84
CA ARG A 52 2.97 6.14 3.73
C ARG A 52 1.69 6.87 4.12
N ILE A 53 0.74 6.94 3.19
CA ILE A 53 -0.60 7.48 3.45
C ILE A 53 -1.59 6.34 3.26
N LEU A 54 -2.09 5.82 4.38
CA LEU A 54 -2.98 4.67 4.40
C LEU A 54 -4.35 5.02 3.81
N ILE A 55 -4.86 4.17 2.92
CA ILE A 55 -6.22 4.24 2.38
C ILE A 55 -7.11 3.17 3.02
N ALA A 56 -6.68 1.90 3.00
CA ALA A 56 -7.50 0.79 3.47
C ALA A 56 -6.67 -0.32 4.13
N ARG A 57 -7.34 -1.09 4.98
CA ARG A 57 -6.83 -2.30 5.64
C ARG A 57 -7.85 -3.43 5.55
N GLY A 58 -7.38 -4.67 5.44
CA GLY A 58 -8.25 -5.84 5.34
C GLY A 58 -7.48 -7.15 5.48
N ARG A 59 -8.15 -8.28 5.24
CA ARG A 59 -7.47 -9.58 5.22
C ARG A 59 -6.56 -9.69 4.01
N ASP A 60 -7.03 -9.22 2.86
CA ASP A 60 -6.30 -9.17 1.60
C ASP A 60 -6.86 -8.06 0.69
N ALA A 61 -6.47 -8.06 -0.58
CA ALA A 61 -6.88 -7.07 -1.56
C ALA A 61 -8.40 -7.08 -1.88
N ALA A 62 -9.13 -8.15 -1.58
CA ALA A 62 -10.57 -8.19 -1.77
C ALA A 62 -11.30 -7.22 -0.81
N ASP A 63 -10.74 -7.01 0.38
CA ASP A 63 -11.26 -6.07 1.38
C ASP A 63 -10.76 -4.63 1.12
N GLY A 64 -9.89 -4.40 0.13
CA GLY A 64 -9.22 -3.11 -0.12
C GLY A 64 -8.93 -2.81 -1.59
N ALA A 65 -9.80 -3.27 -2.51
CA ALA A 65 -9.66 -3.02 -3.94
C ALA A 65 -9.89 -1.54 -4.29
N PHE A 66 -9.15 -1.00 -5.26
CA PHE A 66 -9.34 0.39 -5.73
C PHE A 66 -10.61 0.53 -6.57
N PRO A 67 -10.72 -0.12 -7.74
CA PRO A 67 -12.00 -0.35 -8.40
C PRO A 67 -12.51 -1.77 -8.12
N THR A 68 -13.80 -1.90 -7.83
CA THR A 68 -14.53 -3.15 -7.98
C THR A 68 -15.60 -2.93 -9.04
N THR A 69 -15.55 -3.68 -10.14
CA THR A 69 -16.48 -3.51 -11.26
C THR A 69 -17.40 -4.72 -11.40
N PHE A 70 -18.64 -4.45 -11.81
CA PHE A 70 -19.65 -5.47 -12.07
C PHE A 70 -20.16 -5.27 -13.50
N GLY A 71 -19.86 -6.22 -14.39
CA GLY A 71 -20.08 -6.07 -15.83
C GLY A 71 -18.80 -5.66 -16.58
N SER A 72 -18.92 -5.37 -17.88
CA SER A 72 -17.77 -5.04 -18.73
C SER A 72 -17.27 -3.61 -18.45
N SER A 73 -15.98 -3.47 -18.19
CA SER A 73 -15.32 -2.19 -17.91
C SER A 73 -13.87 -2.26 -18.39
N THR A 74 -13.41 -1.23 -19.11
CA THR A 74 -12.01 -1.09 -19.53
C THR A 74 -11.39 0.11 -18.81
N LEU A 75 -10.23 -0.10 -18.19
CA LEU A 75 -9.45 0.99 -17.63
C LEU A 75 -8.70 1.71 -18.76
N GLU A 76 -9.11 2.95 -19.07
CA GLU A 76 -8.50 3.74 -20.16
C GLU A 76 -7.27 4.52 -19.70
N SER A 77 -7.27 5.01 -18.46
CA SER A 77 -6.16 5.77 -17.89
C SER A 77 -6.06 5.54 -16.39
N PHE A 78 -4.84 5.64 -15.88
CA PHE A 78 -4.56 5.47 -14.47
C PHE A 78 -3.35 6.33 -14.09
N GLN A 79 -3.56 7.29 -13.20
CA GLN A 79 -2.53 8.22 -12.74
C GLN A 79 -2.66 8.39 -11.23
N VAL A 80 -1.54 8.22 -10.54
CA VAL A 80 -1.43 8.40 -9.09
C VAL A 80 -0.44 9.54 -8.83
N TRP A 81 -0.71 10.38 -7.84
CA TRP A 81 0.20 11.43 -7.39
C TRP A 81 0.10 11.58 -5.87
N ALA A 82 1.23 11.84 -5.21
CA ALA A 82 1.32 12.19 -3.81
C ALA A 82 2.46 13.21 -3.65
N THR A 83 2.21 14.28 -2.92
CA THR A 83 3.17 15.37 -2.65
C THR A 83 3.69 15.26 -1.23
#